data_AF-A0A482YDZ0-F1
#
_entry.id   AF-A0A482YDZ0-F1
#
_cell.length_a   1.000
_cell.length_b   1.000
_cell.length_c   1.000
_cell.angle_alpha   90.00
_cell.angle_beta   90.00
_cell.angle_gamma   90.00
#
_symmetry.space_group_name_H-M   'P 1'
#
loop_
_entity.id
_entity.type
_entity.pdbx_description
1 polymer ?
#
loop_
_entity_poly.entity_id
_entity_poly.type
_entity_poly.pdbx_seq_one_letter_code
_entity_poly.pdbx_strand_id
1 'polypeptide(L)'
;MESEAIDSQLADELRSVCRTTVGDELRSITYFTEDVVEQLYLRSDLERTADLVGFADHERRGFHSQSAYRNTQLGDYQATIRLFENGYLSRVIRGPHGVWVTTDAMSIDRFEELTSALETVLTDFAAVADAEAADD
;
A
#
# COMPACT_ATOMS: atom_id res chain seq x y z
N MET A 1 -7.06 -22.34 4.48
CA MET A 1 -5.96 -21.61 5.12
C MET A 1 -6.61 -20.41 5.77
N GLU A 2 -6.55 -20.33 7.09
CA GLU A 2 -6.96 -19.12 7.80
C GLU A 2 -6.06 -17.99 7.31
N SER A 3 -6.65 -16.95 6.72
CA SER A 3 -5.93 -15.73 6.39
C SER A 3 -5.42 -15.19 7.70
N GLU A 4 -4.10 -15.17 7.91
CA GLU A 4 -3.53 -14.38 8.99
C GLU A 4 -3.97 -12.93 8.75
N ALA A 5 -4.73 -12.39 9.69
CA ALA A 5 -5.14 -11.00 9.65
C ALA A 5 -3.89 -10.12 9.77
N ILE A 6 -3.94 -8.94 9.17
CA ILE A 6 -2.86 -7.96 9.34
C ILE A 6 -2.59 -7.69 10.82
N ASP A 7 -1.32 -7.41 11.17
CA ASP A 7 -0.99 -6.87 12.48
C ASP A 7 -1.78 -5.57 12.76
N SER A 8 -2.38 -5.48 13.95
CA SER A 8 -3.26 -4.37 14.30
C SER A 8 -2.53 -3.03 14.44
N GLN A 9 -1.27 -3.04 14.88
CA GLN A 9 -0.47 -1.83 15.02
C GLN A 9 -0.11 -1.29 13.64
N LEU A 10 0.31 -2.17 12.72
CA LEU A 10 0.54 -1.81 11.32
C LEU A 10 -0.73 -1.24 10.68
N ALA A 11 -1.89 -1.88 10.88
CA ALA A 11 -3.15 -1.42 10.31
C ALA A 11 -3.52 -0.01 10.75
N ASP A 12 -3.35 0.29 12.04
CA ASP A 12 -3.67 1.61 12.60
C ASP A 12 -2.67 2.68 12.18
N GLU A 13 -1.39 2.33 12.07
CA GLU A 13 -0.36 3.23 11.57
C GLU A 13 -0.57 3.60 10.10
N LEU A 14 -0.87 2.62 9.25
CA LEU A 14 -1.22 2.85 7.85
C LEU A 14 -2.44 3.77 7.70
N ARG A 15 -3.48 3.57 8.50
CA ARG A 15 -4.65 4.46 8.54
C ARG A 15 -4.27 5.88 8.95
N SER A 16 -3.45 6.02 10.00
CA SER A 16 -3.02 7.30 10.55
C SER A 16 -2.23 8.10 9.51
N VAL A 17 -1.21 7.48 8.90
CA VAL A 17 -0.36 8.10 7.88
C VAL A 17 -1.16 8.50 6.64
N CYS A 18 -1.98 7.59 6.10
CA CYS A 18 -2.79 7.91 4.92
C CYS A 18 -3.75 9.08 5.18
N ARG A 19 -4.40 9.11 6.34
CA ARG A 19 -5.29 10.22 6.71
C ARG A 19 -4.55 11.54 6.89
N THR A 20 -3.35 11.49 7.46
CA THR A 20 -2.53 12.69 7.68
C THR A 20 -2.05 13.28 6.36
N THR A 21 -1.56 12.43 5.44
CA THR A 21 -0.96 12.90 4.19
C THR A 21 -2.00 13.25 3.13
N VAL A 22 -3.04 12.42 2.97
CA VAL A 22 -4.04 12.58 1.92
C VAL A 22 -5.21 13.47 2.37
N GLY A 23 -5.65 13.34 3.63
CA GLY A 23 -6.82 14.06 4.14
C GLY A 23 -8.12 13.60 3.49
N ASP A 24 -8.98 14.55 3.15
CA ASP A 24 -10.35 14.30 2.66
C ASP A 24 -10.42 13.59 1.31
N GLU A 25 -9.35 13.69 0.51
CA GLU A 25 -9.24 13.03 -0.80
C GLU A 25 -9.05 11.50 -0.67
N LEU A 26 -8.86 10.98 0.55
CA LEU A 26 -8.64 9.56 0.78
C LEU A 26 -9.92 8.75 0.57
N ARG A 27 -9.89 7.83 -0.41
CA ARG A 27 -11.03 7.00 -0.78
C ARG A 27 -10.97 5.60 -0.15
N SER A 28 -9.82 4.94 -0.20
CA SER A 28 -9.65 3.60 0.40
C SER A 28 -8.19 3.30 0.71
N ILE A 29 -7.97 2.37 1.65
CA ILE A 29 -6.68 1.78 1.97
C ILE A 29 -6.85 0.27 1.96
N THR A 30 -6.03 -0.42 1.18
CA THR A 30 -5.98 -1.88 1.14
C THR A 30 -4.55 -2.33 1.36
N TYR A 31 -4.33 -3.15 2.39
CA TYR A 31 -3.06 -3.82 2.63
C TYR A 31 -3.06 -5.18 1.94
N PHE A 32 -1.91 -5.62 1.47
CA PHE A 32 -1.76 -6.93 0.86
C PHE A 32 -0.37 -7.53 1.05
N THR A 33 -0.33 -8.85 1.05
CA THR A 33 0.86 -9.70 0.87
C THR A 33 0.61 -10.68 -0.28
N GLU A 34 1.52 -11.63 -0.47
CA GLU A 34 1.30 -12.74 -1.42
C GLU A 34 0.05 -13.55 -1.08
N ASP A 35 -0.28 -13.71 0.21
CA ASP A 35 -1.39 -14.58 0.64
C ASP A 35 -2.60 -13.81 1.17
N VAL A 36 -2.41 -12.57 1.63
CA VAL A 36 -3.44 -11.80 2.36
C VAL A 36 -3.80 -10.53 1.59
N VAL A 37 -5.08 -10.17 1.58
CA VAL A 37 -5.58 -8.87 1.10
C VAL A 37 -6.64 -8.41 2.09
N GLU A 38 -6.43 -7.23 2.67
CA GLU A 38 -7.31 -6.69 3.70
C GLU A 38 -7.61 -5.21 3.47
N GLN A 39 -8.91 -4.87 3.43
CA GLN A 39 -9.35 -3.48 3.30
C GLN A 39 -9.37 -2.81 4.67
N LEU A 40 -8.44 -1.89 4.90
CA LEU A 40 -8.27 -1.20 6.18
C LEU A 40 -9.19 0.01 6.32
N TYR A 41 -9.53 0.66 5.20
CA TYR A 41 -10.38 1.86 5.17
C TYR A 41 -11.14 1.94 3.86
N LEU A 42 -12.38 2.41 3.95
CA LEU A 42 -13.21 2.80 2.81
C LEU A 42 -14.03 4.03 3.23
N ARG A 43 -14.01 5.07 2.39
CA ARG A 43 -14.80 6.28 2.63
C ARG A 43 -16.30 5.94 2.57
N SER A 44 -17.08 6.56 3.44
CA SER A 44 -18.49 6.17 3.68
C SER A 44 -19.44 6.37 2.51
N ASP A 45 -19.09 7.24 1.56
CA ASP A 45 -19.83 7.49 0.32
C ASP A 45 -19.55 6.45 -0.78
N LEU A 46 -18.59 5.54 -0.55
CA LEU A 46 -18.19 4.52 -1.50
C LEU A 46 -18.74 3.16 -1.08
N GLU A 47 -19.26 2.42 -2.06
CA GLU A 47 -19.62 1.02 -1.87
C GLU A 47 -18.37 0.16 -1.81
N ARG A 48 -18.40 -0.95 -1.06
CA ARG A 48 -17.34 -1.97 -1.11
C ARG A 48 -17.34 -2.58 -2.50
N THR A 49 -16.57 -2.01 -3.42
CA THR A 49 -16.44 -2.56 -4.75
C THR A 49 -15.67 -3.87 -4.67
N ALA A 50 -16.29 -4.96 -5.12
CA ALA A 50 -15.62 -6.25 -5.32
C ALA A 50 -14.39 -6.12 -6.27
N ASP A 51 -14.34 -5.03 -7.06
CA ASP A 51 -13.26 -4.75 -8.01
C ASP A 51 -11.88 -4.59 -7.37
N LEU A 52 -11.74 -3.91 -6.21
CA LEU A 52 -10.41 -3.65 -5.65
C LEU A 52 -9.74 -4.93 -5.12
N VAL A 53 -10.52 -5.87 -4.59
CA VAL A 53 -10.02 -7.19 -4.17
C VAL A 53 -9.69 -8.06 -5.39
N GLY A 54 -10.48 -7.98 -6.47
CA GLY A 54 -10.15 -8.65 -7.74
C GLY A 54 -8.88 -8.11 -8.41
N PHE A 55 -8.62 -6.80 -8.30
CA PHE A 55 -7.35 -6.18 -8.71
C PHE A 55 -6.18 -6.69 -7.88
N ALA A 56 -6.41 -6.89 -6.57
CA ALA A 56 -5.39 -7.36 -5.67
C ALA A 56 -4.88 -8.75 -6.00
N ASP A 57 -5.80 -9.67 -6.28
CA ASP A 57 -5.49 -11.02 -6.69
C ASP A 57 -4.71 -11.05 -8.03
N HIS A 58 -5.04 -10.16 -8.97
CA HIS A 58 -4.34 -10.07 -10.26
C HIS A 58 -2.94 -9.41 -10.15
N GLU A 59 -2.76 -8.53 -9.17
CA GLU A 59 -1.54 -7.76 -8.91
C GLU A 59 -0.52 -8.45 -8.01
N ARG A 60 -0.86 -9.53 -7.28
CA ARG A 60 0.12 -10.32 -6.50
C ARG A 60 1.28 -10.85 -7.35
N ARG A 61 1.13 -10.95 -8.67
CA ARG A 61 2.25 -11.23 -9.60
C ARG A 61 3.21 -10.06 -9.80
N GLY A 62 2.82 -8.85 -9.38
CA GLY A 62 3.52 -7.59 -9.50
C GLY A 62 4.69 -7.39 -8.54
N PHE A 63 4.78 -8.17 -7.45
CA PHE A 63 5.95 -8.20 -6.56
C PHE A 63 7.25 -8.48 -7.36
N HIS A 64 7.17 -9.28 -8.43
CA HIS A 64 8.30 -9.63 -9.30
C HIS A 64 8.69 -8.54 -10.30
N SER A 65 7.91 -7.47 -10.47
CA SER A 65 8.25 -6.39 -11.40
C SER A 65 9.34 -5.45 -10.87
N GLN A 66 9.56 -5.38 -9.56
CA GLN A 66 10.55 -4.46 -8.97
C GLN A 66 11.98 -4.78 -9.41
N SER A 67 12.33 -6.06 -9.57
CA SER A 67 13.67 -6.47 -9.99
C SER A 67 14.00 -5.98 -11.41
N ALA A 68 12.99 -5.74 -12.26
CA ALA A 68 13.19 -5.25 -13.62
C ALA A 68 13.65 -3.78 -13.67
N TYR A 69 13.41 -2.99 -12.61
CA TYR A 69 13.78 -1.58 -12.54
C TYR A 69 15.11 -1.31 -11.81
N ARG A 70 15.77 -2.38 -11.31
CA ARG A 70 17.07 -2.25 -10.63
C ARG A 70 18.17 -1.81 -11.60
N ASN A 71 19.14 -1.04 -11.08
CA ASN A 71 20.29 -0.55 -11.83
C ASN A 71 19.95 0.33 -13.05
N THR A 72 18.78 0.94 -13.06
CA THR A 72 18.43 1.94 -14.07
C THR A 72 18.95 3.33 -13.66
N GLN A 73 19.04 4.27 -14.60
CA GLN A 73 19.37 5.66 -14.28
C GLN A 73 18.26 6.38 -13.50
N LEU A 74 17.10 5.74 -13.33
CA LEU A 74 15.96 6.28 -12.58
C LEU A 74 16.10 6.03 -11.07
N GLY A 75 17.07 5.23 -10.64
CA GLY A 75 17.24 4.83 -9.25
C GLY A 75 16.35 3.65 -8.87
N ASP A 76 16.13 3.50 -7.56
CA ASP A 76 15.30 2.43 -7.01
C ASP A 76 13.82 2.71 -7.22
N TYR A 77 13.04 1.65 -7.44
CA TYR A 77 11.60 1.74 -7.58
C TYR A 77 10.96 2.16 -6.25
N GLN A 78 10.18 3.25 -6.27
CA GLN A 78 9.48 3.77 -5.09
C GLN A 78 7.99 3.36 -5.09
N ALA A 79 7.24 3.80 -6.11
CA ALA A 79 5.81 3.55 -6.22
C ALA A 79 5.32 3.44 -7.67
N THR A 80 4.05 3.04 -7.83
CA THR A 80 3.30 3.17 -9.09
C THR A 80 2.03 3.96 -8.85
N ILE A 81 1.73 4.90 -9.75
CA ILE A 81 0.46 5.64 -9.76
C ILE A 81 -0.31 5.25 -11.02
N ARG A 82 -1.58 4.87 -10.86
CA ARG A 82 -2.52 4.61 -11.95
C ARG A 82 -3.59 5.69 -11.94
N LEU A 83 -3.81 6.29 -13.10
CA LEU A 83 -4.85 7.29 -13.33
C LEU A 83 -6.15 6.62 -13.77
N PHE A 84 -7.24 7.01 -13.14
CA PHE A 84 -8.61 6.66 -13.49
C PHE A 84 -9.43 7.93 -13.69
N GLU A 85 -10.60 7.81 -14.35
CA GLU A 85 -11.52 8.94 -14.54
C GLU A 85 -11.91 9.59 -13.20
N ASN A 86 -12.05 8.78 -12.15
CA ASN A 86 -12.52 9.19 -10.83
C ASN A 86 -11.41 9.28 -9.79
N GLY A 87 -10.17 9.52 -10.20
CA GLY A 87 -9.03 9.70 -9.29
C GLY A 87 -7.88 8.76 -9.57
N TYR A 88 -7.18 8.34 -8.52
CA TYR A 88 -5.90 7.65 -8.64
C TYR A 88 -5.81 6.43 -7.74
N LEU A 89 -4.95 5.50 -8.13
CA LEU A 89 -4.48 4.39 -7.29
C LEU A 89 -2.96 4.49 -7.17
N SER A 90 -2.47 4.70 -5.95
CA SER A 90 -1.06 4.60 -5.59
C SER A 90 -0.76 3.23 -5.01
N ARG A 91 0.36 2.64 -5.42
CA ARG A 91 0.86 1.35 -4.94
C ARG A 91 2.30 1.49 -4.42
N VAL A 92 2.49 1.19 -3.15
CA VAL A 92 3.80 1.10 -2.48
C VAL A 92 4.02 -0.33 -2.02
N ILE A 93 5.23 -0.85 -2.23
CA ILE A 93 5.60 -2.22 -1.82
C ILE A 93 6.98 -2.18 -1.16
N ARG A 94 7.13 -2.90 -0.04
CA ARG A 94 8.40 -3.15 0.66
C ARG A 94 8.44 -4.62 1.09
N GLY A 95 9.43 -5.36 0.58
CA GLY A 95 9.52 -6.80 0.83
C GLY A 95 8.22 -7.53 0.44
N PRO A 96 7.64 -8.36 1.33
CA PRO A 96 6.38 -9.06 1.08
C PRO A 96 5.13 -8.22 1.38
N HIS A 97 5.29 -6.95 1.79
CA HIS A 97 4.20 -6.08 2.22
C HIS A 97 3.89 -5.00 1.18
N GLY A 98 2.61 -4.80 0.89
CA GLY A 98 2.14 -3.80 -0.05
C GLY A 98 0.90 -3.08 0.43
N VAL A 99 0.74 -1.83 -0.04
CA VAL A 99 -0.42 -1.00 0.24
C VAL A 99 -0.90 -0.35 -1.05
N TRP A 100 -2.21 -0.44 -1.29
CA TRP A 100 -2.93 0.43 -2.21
C TRP A 100 -3.63 1.53 -1.46
N VAL A 101 -3.47 2.73 -1.99
CA VAL A 101 -4.24 3.89 -1.57
C VAL A 101 -4.95 4.45 -2.79
N THR A 102 -6.28 4.49 -2.74
CA THR A 102 -7.05 5.19 -3.78
C THR A 102 -7.41 6.57 -3.28
N THR A 103 -7.33 7.55 -4.16
CA THR A 103 -7.62 8.95 -3.83
C THR A 103 -8.49 9.58 -4.90
N ASP A 104 -9.17 10.66 -4.54
CA ASP A 104 -9.64 11.66 -5.49
C ASP A 104 -8.43 12.40 -6.11
N ALA A 105 -8.65 13.54 -6.75
CA ALA A 105 -7.58 14.25 -7.43
C ALA A 105 -6.58 14.88 -6.44
N MET A 106 -5.29 14.63 -6.65
CA MET A 106 -4.22 15.24 -5.84
C MET A 106 -2.97 15.53 -6.67
N SER A 107 -2.12 16.43 -6.18
CA SER A 107 -0.86 16.80 -6.84
C SER A 107 0.18 15.68 -6.74
N ILE A 108 1.17 15.73 -7.64
CA ILE A 108 2.30 14.79 -7.61
C ILE A 108 3.09 14.88 -6.31
N ASP A 109 3.29 16.09 -5.77
CA ASP A 109 3.99 16.30 -4.50
C ASP A 109 3.31 15.55 -3.35
N ARG A 110 1.97 15.55 -3.29
CA ARG A 110 1.24 14.79 -2.27
C ARG A 110 1.39 13.28 -2.47
N PHE A 111 1.57 12.80 -3.70
CA PHE A 111 1.87 11.39 -3.96
C PHE A 111 3.27 11.01 -3.49
N GLU A 112 4.24 11.90 -3.67
CA GLU A 112 5.61 11.70 -3.16
C GLU A 112 5.63 11.66 -1.64
N GLU A 113 4.93 12.58 -0.98
CA GLU A 113 4.75 12.57 0.48
C GLU A 113 4.08 11.28 0.97
N LEU A 114 2.99 10.86 0.31
CA LEU A 114 2.29 9.62 0.65
C LEU A 114 3.19 8.40 0.48
N THR A 115 3.95 8.37 -0.62
CA THR A 115 4.89 7.29 -0.91
C THR A 115 5.95 7.19 0.17
N SER A 116 6.65 8.29 0.46
CA SER A 116 7.70 8.34 1.48
C SER A 116 7.20 7.90 2.86
N ALA A 117 6.00 8.36 3.24
CA ALA A 117 5.43 8.00 4.54
C ALA A 117 5.05 6.51 4.62
N LEU A 118 4.44 5.95 3.57
CA LEU A 118 4.13 4.51 3.50
C LEU A 118 5.39 3.65 3.47
N GLU A 119 6.42 4.07 2.73
CA GLU A 119 7.70 3.37 2.67
C GLU A 119 8.35 3.27 4.05
N THR A 120 8.28 4.34 4.84
CA THR A 120 8.79 4.38 6.23
C THR A 120 8.05 3.36 7.09
N VAL A 121 6.72 3.42 7.14
CA VAL A 121 5.89 2.49 7.95
C VAL A 121 6.16 1.04 7.59
N LEU A 122 6.18 0.70 6.29
CA LEU A 122 6.41 -0.68 5.87
C LEU A 122 7.84 -1.16 6.13
N THR A 123 8.83 -0.28 6.08
CA THR A 123 10.22 -0.63 6.37
C THR A 123 10.42 -0.85 7.87
N ASP A 124 9.86 0.03 8.70
CA ASP A 124 9.94 -0.07 10.16
C ASP A 124 9.25 -1.34 10.65
N PHE A 125 8.07 -1.66 10.09
CA PHE A 125 7.38 -2.91 10.40
C PHE A 125 8.19 -4.15 10.02
N ALA A 126 8.76 -4.19 8.81
CA ALA A 126 9.60 -5.31 8.37
C ALA A 126 10.82 -5.49 9.28
N ALA A 127 11.45 -4.40 9.72
CA ALA A 127 12.58 -4.46 10.64
C ALA A 127 12.21 -5.01 12.03
N VAL A 128 11.01 -4.70 12.53
CA VAL A 128 10.50 -5.25 13.79
C VAL A 128 10.19 -6.73 13.65
N ALA A 129 9.50 -7.14 12.58
CA ALA A 129 9.15 -8.53 12.33
C ALA A 129 10.39 -9.43 12.17
N ASP A 130 11.42 -8.94 11.48
CA ASP A 130 12.71 -9.65 11.32
C ASP A 130 13.44 -9.80 12.66
N ALA A 131 13.35 -8.81 13.56
CA ALA A 131 13.95 -8.87 14.88
C ALA A 131 13.25 -9.89 15.80
N GLU A 132 11.91 -9.93 15.78
CA GLU A 132 11.13 -10.90 16.56
C GLU A 132 11.37 -12.35 16.08
N ALA A 133 11.51 -12.55 14.77
CA ALA A 133 11.82 -13.87 14.19
C ALA A 133 13.25 -14.36 14.46
N ALA A 134 14.18 -13.47 14.80
CA ALA A 134 15.57 -13.82 15.13
C ALA A 134 15.78 -14.20 16.61
N ASP A 135 14.82 -13.87 17.47
CA ASP A 135 14.83 -14.15 18.90
C ASP A 135 14.08 -15.45 19.31
N ASP A 136 13.45 -16.15 18.35
CA ASP A 136 12.76 -17.45 18.49
C ASP A 136 13.58 -18.63 17.90
#